data_AF-A0A382NSS5-F1
#
_entry.id   AF-A0A382NSS5-F1
#
_cell.length_a   1.000
_cell.length_b   1.000
_cell.length_c   1.000
_cell.angle_alpha   90.00
_cell.angle_beta   90.00
_cell.angle_gamma   90.00
#
_symmetry.space_group_name_H-M   'P 1'
#
loop_
_entity.id
_entity.type
_entity.pdbx_description
1 polymer ?
#
loop_
_entity_poly.entity_id
_entity_poly.type
_entity_poly.pdbx_seq_one_letter_code
_entity_poly.pdbx_strand_id
1 'polypeptide(L)' 'MVLDTTARTAKDAAESLGCEVGAIVKSLVFRVDDYFLICLIAGDKRCSLNKLKKNINKKDVCMANAEEVKTNT' A
#
# COMPACT_ATOMS: atom_id res chain seq x y z
N MET A 1 -21.22 -3.55 2.88
CA MET A 1 -21.14 -2.82 1.60
C MET A 1 -20.34 -3.68 0.65
N VAL A 2 -20.90 -4.02 -0.52
CA VAL A 2 -20.22 -4.77 -1.58
C VAL A 2 -20.14 -3.83 -2.78
N LEU A 3 -19.01 -3.78 -3.47
CA LEU A 3 -18.83 -2.92 -4.64
C LEU A 3 -19.38 -3.65 -5.87
N ASP A 4 -20.17 -2.95 -6.69
CA ASP A 4 -20.74 -3.49 -7.93
C ASP A 4 -19.70 -3.59 -9.06
N THR A 5 -18.58 -2.88 -8.92
CA THR A 5 -17.46 -2.84 -9.87
C THR A 5 -16.14 -3.18 -9.20
N THR A 6 -15.09 -3.40 -10.00
CA THR A 6 -13.74 -3.78 -9.50
C THR A 6 -13.17 -2.73 -8.54
N ALA A 7 -12.35 -3.19 -7.59
CA ALA A 7 -11.52 -2.35 -6.72
C ALA A 7 -10.02 -2.71 -6.81
N ARG A 8 -9.58 -3.27 -7.95
CA ARG A 8 -8.18 -3.67 -8.17
C ARG A 8 -7.20 -2.50 -8.05
N THR A 9 -7.64 -1.28 -8.34
CA THR A 9 -6.85 -0.07 -8.13
C THR A 9 -7.58 0.92 -7.23
N ALA A 10 -6.82 1.83 -6.61
CA ALA A 10 -7.41 2.92 -5.84
C ALA A 10 -8.31 3.83 -6.70
N LYS A 11 -8.05 3.92 -8.01
CA LYS A 11 -8.90 4.67 -8.94
C LYS A 11 -10.22 3.95 -9.16
N ASP A 12 -10.19 2.64 -9.46
CA ASP A 12 -11.40 1.85 -9.65
C ASP A 12 -12.31 1.91 -8.40
N ALA A 13 -11.70 1.77 -7.21
CA ALA A 13 -12.41 1.86 -5.95
C ALA A 13 -13.04 3.25 -5.71
N ALA A 14 -12.30 4.32 -6.02
CA ALA A 14 -12.79 5.69 -5.88
C ALA A 14 -13.95 5.98 -6.84
N GLU A 15 -13.86 5.50 -8.09
CA GLU A 15 -14.93 5.62 -9.08
C GLU A 15 -16.18 4.83 -8.64
N SER A 16 -16.00 3.61 -8.12
CA SER A 16 -17.09 2.78 -7.59
C SER A 16 -17.81 3.44 -6.41
N LEU A 17 -17.07 4.15 -5.56
CA LEU A 17 -17.58 4.82 -4.36
C LEU A 17 -17.99 6.28 -4.58
N GLY A 18 -17.73 6.85 -5.76
CA GLY A 18 -18.01 8.26 -6.06
C GLY A 18 -17.21 9.23 -5.19
N CYS A 19 -15.97 8.88 -4.81
CA CYS A 19 -15.11 9.70 -3.95
C CYS A 19 -13.79 10.09 -4.64
N GLU A 20 -13.03 10.96 -3.98
CA GLU A 20 -11.67 11.28 -4.44
C GLU A 20 -10.73 10.08 -4.24
N VAL A 21 -9.76 9.91 -5.14
CA VAL A 21 -8.75 8.83 -5.03
C VAL A 21 -7.95 8.91 -3.73
N GLY A 22 -7.75 10.12 -3.19
CA GLY A 22 -7.07 10.33 -1.91
C GLY A 22 -7.83 9.79 -0.70
N ALA A 23 -9.15 9.59 -0.81
CA ALA A 23 -9.96 8.97 0.22
C ALA A 23 -9.82 7.44 0.29
N ILE A 24 -9.25 6.82 -0.76
CA ILE A 24 -8.95 5.39 -0.78
C ILE A 24 -7.57 5.13 -0.17
N VAL A 25 -7.44 4.11 0.67
CA VAL A 25 -6.15 3.70 1.25
C VAL A 25 -5.56 2.54 0.44
N LYS A 26 -4.27 2.63 0.12
CA LYS A 26 -3.45 1.53 -0.38
C LYS A 26 -2.67 0.91 0.78
N SER A 27 -2.83 -0.39 0.97
CA SER A 27 -1.95 -1.19 1.83
C SER A 27 -0.78 -1.67 1.00
N LEU A 28 0.42 -1.21 1.32
CA LEU A 28 1.66 -1.60 0.65
C LEU A 28 2.54 -2.38 1.60
N VAL A 29 2.96 -3.58 1.21
CA VAL A 29 3.83 -4.44 2.01
C VAL A 29 5.30 -4.15 1.67
N PHE A 30 6.12 -3.97 2.69
CA PHE A 30 7.56 -3.77 2.60
C PHE A 30 8.29 -4.83 3.40
N ARG A 31 9.41 -5.31 2.88
CA ARG A 31 10.38 -6.11 3.63
C ARG A 31 11.35 -5.15 4.32
N VAL A 32 11.60 -5.40 5.60
CA VAL A 32 12.49 -4.64 6.46
C VAL A 32 13.34 -5.63 7.25
N ASP A 33 14.63 -5.70 6.94
CA ASP A 33 15.52 -6.75 7.46
C ASP A 33 14.84 -8.15 7.31
N ASP A 34 14.48 -8.78 8.43
CA ASP A 34 13.90 -10.13 8.52
C ASP A 34 12.37 -10.15 8.75
N TYR A 35 11.68 -9.01 8.67
CA TYR A 35 10.23 -8.93 8.88
C TYR A 35 9.52 -8.09 7.81
N PHE A 36 8.19 -8.16 7.80
CA PHE A 36 7.34 -7.39 6.88
C PHE A 36 6.60 -6.27 7.62
N LEU A 37 6.40 -5.15 6.92
CA LEU A 37 5.66 -3.99 7.41
C LEU A 37 4.61 -3.57 6.37
N ILE A 38 3.40 -3.29 6.83
CA ILE A 38 2.34 -2.71 5.99
C ILE A 38 2.31 -1.20 6.19
N CYS A 39 2.48 -0.45 5.09
CA CYS A 39 2.24 0.99 5.06
C CYS A 39 0.86 1.27 4.49
N LEU A 40 0.05 2.05 5.23
CA LEU A 40 -1.22 2.59 4.76
C LEU A 40 -0.98 3.96 4.15
N ILE A 41 -1.29 4.11 2.86
CA ILE A 41 -0.98 5.32 2.09
C ILE A 41 -2.22 5.75 1.31
N ALA A 42 -2.54 7.03 1.32
CA ALA A 42 -3.61 7.57 0.48
C ALA A 42 -3.42 7.21 -1.01
N GLY A 43 -4.52 6.95 -1.70
CA GLY A 43 -4.55 6.38 -3.06
C GLY A 43 -3.86 7.26 -4.08
N ASP A 44 -3.93 8.58 -3.88
CA ASP A 44 -3.32 9.62 -4.70
C ASP A 44 -1.84 9.89 -4.36
N LYS A 45 -1.29 9.29 -3.30
CA LYS A 45 0.11 9.47 -2.87
C LYS A 45 0.98 8.26 -3.20
N ARG A 46 2.29 8.48 -3.25
CA ARG A 46 3.30 7.42 -3.33
C ARG A 46 4.05 7.31 -2.00
N CYS A 47 4.31 6.08 -1.55
CA CYS A 47 5.19 5.85 -0.41
C CYS A 47 6.63 6.17 -0.81
N SER A 48 7.29 7.07 -0.09
CA SER A 48 8.70 7.36 -0.31
C SER A 48 9.55 6.41 0.55
N LEU A 49 10.25 5.47 -0.10
CA LEU A 49 11.18 4.55 0.58
C LEU A 49 12.22 5.31 1.41
N ASN A 50 12.72 6.45 0.92
CA ASN A 50 13.69 7.27 1.67
C ASN A 50 13.09 7.85 2.96
N LYS A 51 11.85 8.33 2.92
CA LYS A 51 11.16 8.81 4.13
C LYS A 51 10.82 7.66 5.06
N LEU A 52 10.37 6.53 4.53
CA LEU A 52 10.06 5.33 5.30
C LEU A 52 11.30 4.85 6.07
N LYS A 53 12.44 4.65 5.39
CA LYS A 53 13.73 4.27 5.98
C LYS A 53 14.14 5.19 7.13
N LYS A 54 14.00 6.51 6.94
CA LYS A 54 14.28 7.52 7.98
C LYS A 54 13.33 7.39 9.17
N ASN A 55 12.02 7.25 8.91
CA ASN A 55 11.00 7.20 9.96
C ASN A 55 11.08 5.93 10.82
N ILE A 56 11.45 4.79 10.23
CA ILE A 56 11.59 3.52 10.97
C ILE A 56 13.03 3.24 11.42
N ASN A 57 13.96 4.15 11.13
CA ASN A 57 15.40 4.02 11.41
C ASN A 57 16.02 2.71 10.90
N LYS A 58 15.69 2.32 9.66
CA LYS A 58 16.22 1.11 8.99
C LYS A 58 16.84 1.45 7.65
N LYS A 59 17.93 0.76 7.32
CA LYS A 59 18.69 0.98 6.08
C LYS A 59 18.19 0.09 4.93
N ASP A 60 17.92 -1.18 5.22
CA ASP A 60 17.36 -2.10 4.23
C ASP A 60 15.83 -2.13 4.34
N VAL A 61 15.20 -1.51 3.34
CA VAL A 61 13.76 -1.50 3.18
C VAL A 61 13.49 -1.54 1.69
N CYS A 62 12.72 -2.53 1.26
CA CYS A 62 12.26 -2.64 -0.12
C CYS A 62 10.78 -3.04 -0.14
N MET A 63 10.11 -2.83 -1.27
CA MET A 63 8.78 -3.39 -1.45
C MET A 63 8.86 -4.91 -1.46
N ALA A 64 7.86 -5.56 -0.86
CA ALA A 64 7.69 -7.00 -1.02
C ALA A 64 7.24 -7.32 -2.45
N ASN A 65 7.69 -8.46 -2.98
CA ASN A 65 7.21 -8.96 -4.27
C ASN A 65 5.85 -9.66 -4.13
N ALA A 66 5.23 -10.04 -5.25
CA ALA A 66 3.87 -10.60 -5.25
C ALA A 66 3.73 -11.91 -4.44
N GLU A 67 4.73 -12.80 -4.51
CA GLU A 67 4.72 -14.06 -3.76
C GLU A 67 4.91 -13.82 -2.25
N GLU A 68 5.79 -12.90 -1.88
CA GLU A 68 5.98 -12.48 -0.49
C GLU A 68 4.71 -11.87 0.10
N VAL A 69 4.01 -11.02 -0.66
CA VAL A 69 2.70 -10.47 -0.25
C VAL A 69 1.71 -11.60 -0.01
N LYS A 70 1.51 -12.48 -1.00
CA LYS A 70 0.54 -13.58 -0.93
C LYS A 70 0.80 -14.56 0.23
N THR A 71 2.06 -14.75 0.62
CA THR A 71 2.43 -15.67 1.69
C THR A 71 2.24 -15.06 3.09
N ASN A 72 2.31 -13.73 3.21
CA ASN A 72 2.37 -13.03 4.50
C ASN A 72 1.15 -12.15 4.80
N THR A 73 0.11 -12.18 3.97
CA THR A 73 -1.17 -11.47 4.16
C THR A 73 -2.34 -12.32 3.70
#